data_AF-A0A7C5TJY3-F1
#
_entry.id   AF-A0A7C5TJY3-F1
#
_cell.length_a   1.000
_cell.length_b   1.000
_cell.length_c   1.000
_cell.angle_alpha   90.00
_cell.angle_beta   90.00
_cell.angle_gamma   90.00
#
_symmetry.space_group_name_H-M   'P 1'
#
loop_
_entity.id
_entity.type
_entity.pdbx_description
1 polymer ?
#
loop_
_entity_poly.entity_id
_entity_poly.type
_entity_poly.pdbx_seq_one_letter_code
_entity_poly.pdbx_strand_id
1 'polypeptide(L)'
;MLAEIMIKRNISLYRVSKILGISPAAVENYVKKKRGTSLREFLEKDPDFMEVLNDVVDKLLVDETTEFENYYCVLCTEGKKALKRTGVEIPSCYYETSLLH
;
A
#
# COMPACT_ATOMS: atom_id res chain seq x y z
N MET A 1 3.40 -1.57 -5.06
CA MET A 1 3.47 -0.10 -5.20
C MET A 1 4.33 0.50 -4.10
N LEU A 2 3.95 0.38 -2.82
CA LEU A 2 4.74 0.86 -1.66
C LEU A 2 6.24 0.56 -1.73
N ALA A 3 6.61 -0.72 -1.85
CA ALA A 3 8.01 -1.13 -1.96
C ALA A 3 8.77 -0.43 -3.09
N GLU A 4 8.13 -0.22 -4.25
CA GLU A 4 8.74 0.45 -5.39
C GLU A 4 8.92 1.95 -5.15
N ILE A 5 7.95 2.61 -4.51
CA ILE A 5 8.04 4.03 -4.14
C ILE A 5 9.22 4.23 -3.18
N MET A 6 9.35 3.39 -2.15
CA MET A 6 10.46 3.47 -1.20
C MET A 6 11.82 3.25 -1.88
N ILE A 7 11.93 2.26 -2.78
CA ILE A 7 13.17 1.99 -3.54
C ILE A 7 13.54 3.19 -4.43
N LYS A 8 12.57 3.80 -5.11
CA LYS A 8 12.79 5.03 -5.92
C LYS A 8 13.27 6.22 -5.09
N ARG A 9 12.96 6.23 -3.78
CA ARG A 9 13.45 7.21 -2.80
C ARG A 9 14.81 6.80 -2.18
N ASN A 10 15.56 5.91 -2.85
CA ASN A 10 16.88 5.42 -2.43
C ASN A 10 16.89 4.66 -1.09
N ILE A 11 15.76 4.12 -0.66
CA ILE A 11 15.70 3.27 0.52
C ILE A 11 16.19 1.87 0.14
N SER A 12 17.08 1.29 0.95
CA SER A 12 17.64 -0.03 0.65
C SER A 12 16.57 -1.12 0.72
N LEU A 13 16.70 -2.14 -0.12
CA LEU A 13 15.78 -3.29 -0.15
C LEU A 13 15.64 -3.94 1.23
N TYR A 14 16.75 -4.06 1.96
CA TYR A 14 16.73 -4.60 3.31
C TYR A 14 15.92 -3.73 4.28
N ARG A 15 16.06 -2.40 4.22
CA ARG A 15 15.28 -1.49 5.06
C ARG A 15 13.80 -1.53 4.70
N VAL A 16 13.46 -1.56 3.41
CA VAL A 16 12.07 -1.75 2.95
C VAL A 16 11.49 -3.06 3.47
N SER A 17 12.27 -4.15 3.47
CA SER A 17 11.81 -5.44 3.98
C SER A 17 11.47 -5.40 5.47
N LYS A 18 12.25 -4.64 6.26
CA LYS A 18 11.98 -4.42 7.69
C LYS A 18 10.72 -3.59 7.91
N ILE A 19 10.60 -2.46 7.21
CA ILE A 19 9.45 -1.54 7.34
C ILE A 19 8.14 -2.26 7.00
N LEU A 20 8.13 -3.06 5.94
CA LEU A 20 6.91 -3.71 5.45
C LEU A 20 6.64 -5.09 6.10
N GLY A 21 7.49 -5.56 7.00
CA GLY A 21 7.31 -6.86 7.65
C GLY A 21 7.32 -8.07 6.70
N ILE A 22 7.99 -7.97 5.55
CA ILE A 22 8.04 -9.03 4.52
C ILE A 22 9.48 -9.41 4.16
N SER A 23 9.67 -10.58 3.53
CA SER A 23 11.01 -11.02 3.15
C SER A 23 11.64 -10.14 2.05
N PRO A 24 12.97 -9.99 2.02
CA PRO A 24 13.69 -9.33 0.92
C PRO A 24 13.28 -9.84 -0.47
N ALA A 25 13.10 -11.16 -0.62
CA ALA A 25 12.63 -11.77 -1.87
C ALA A 25 11.20 -11.36 -2.24
N ALA A 26 10.32 -11.15 -1.25
CA ALA A 26 8.98 -10.62 -1.50
C ALA A 26 9.04 -9.16 -2.01
N VAL A 27 9.86 -8.31 -1.38
CA VAL A 27 10.12 -6.93 -1.84
C VAL A 27 10.60 -6.95 -3.30
N GLU A 28 11.59 -7.77 -3.62
CA GLU A 28 12.13 -7.88 -4.97
C GLU A 28 11.05 -8.29 -6.00
N ASN A 29 10.19 -9.26 -5.64
CA ASN A 29 9.09 -9.69 -6.49
C ASN A 29 8.04 -8.58 -6.72
N TYR A 30 7.75 -7.75 -5.72
CA TYR A 30 6.86 -6.59 -5.90
C TYR A 30 7.49 -5.51 -6.81
N VAL A 31 8.78 -5.21 -6.62
CA VAL A 31 9.51 -4.22 -7.42
C VAL A 31 9.65 -4.68 -8.87
N LYS A 32 9.97 -5.97 -9.10
CA LYS A 32 10.04 -6.58 -10.44
C LYS A 32 8.66 -6.82 -11.07
N LYS A 33 7.58 -6.33 -10.46
CA LYS A 33 6.20 -6.46 -10.95
C LYS A 33 5.75 -7.91 -11.18
N LYS A 34 6.34 -8.87 -10.45
CA LYS A 34 5.95 -10.29 -10.50
C LYS A 34 4.70 -10.59 -9.66
N ARG A 35 4.23 -9.63 -8.85
CA ARG A 35 3.04 -9.71 -8.00
C ARG A 35 2.29 -8.38 -7.96
N GLY A 36 0.97 -8.43 -7.80
CA GLY A 36 0.13 -7.27 -7.49
C GLY A 36 -0.02 -6.25 -8.63
N THR A 37 -0.11 -6.71 -9.87
CA THR A 37 -0.17 -5.84 -11.07
C THR A 37 -1.58 -5.61 -11.59
N SER A 38 -2.54 -6.50 -11.32
CA SER A 38 -3.88 -6.50 -11.94
C SER A 38 -4.70 -5.23 -11.67
N LEU A 39 -4.57 -4.64 -10.48
CA LEU A 39 -5.32 -3.43 -10.08
C LEU A 39 -4.46 -2.17 -10.09
N ARG A 40 -3.17 -2.32 -10.39
CA ARG A 40 -2.17 -1.28 -10.19
C ARG A 40 -2.42 -0.04 -11.05
N GLU A 41 -2.72 -0.24 -12.33
CA GLU A 41 -2.92 0.87 -13.26
C GLU A 41 -4.12 1.76 -12.91
N PHE A 42 -5.14 1.18 -12.26
CA PHE A 42 -6.30 1.92 -11.80
C PHE A 42 -5.95 2.76 -10.57
N LEU A 43 -5.25 2.15 -9.62
CA LEU A 43 -4.79 2.81 -8.40
C LEU A 43 -3.77 3.93 -8.68
N GLU A 44 -2.83 3.72 -9.62
CA GLU A 44 -1.82 4.75 -9.98
C GLU A 44 -2.41 5.98 -10.68
N LYS A 45 -3.61 5.85 -11.27
CA LYS A 45 -4.31 6.96 -11.94
C LYS A 45 -5.18 7.78 -10.99
N ASP A 46 -5.42 7.30 -9.78
CA ASP A 46 -6.23 8.00 -8.79
C ASP A 46 -5.33 8.93 -7.95
N PRO A 47 -5.45 10.27 -8.11
CA PRO A 47 -4.55 11.21 -7.45
C PRO A 47 -4.72 11.20 -5.93
N ASP A 48 -5.96 11.09 -5.43
CA ASP A 48 -6.25 11.08 -3.99
C ASP A 48 -5.61 9.87 -3.31
N PHE A 49 -5.76 8.68 -3.91
CA PHE A 49 -5.14 7.47 -3.38
C PHE A 49 -3.61 7.56 -3.40
N MET A 50 -3.04 8.11 -4.47
CA MET A 50 -1.58 8.29 -4.57
C MET A 50 -1.05 9.30 -3.56
N GLU A 51 -1.81 10.34 -3.21
CA GLU A 51 -1.48 11.26 -2.12
C GLU A 51 -1.41 10.51 -0.78
N VAL A 52 -2.49 9.79 -0.42
CA VAL A 52 -2.54 8.98 0.81
C VAL A 52 -1.40 7.95 0.85
N LEU A 53 -1.12 7.31 -0.28
CA LEU A 53 -0.05 6.32 -0.37
C LEU A 53 1.33 6.94 -0.10
N ASN A 54 1.59 8.13 -0.65
CA ASN A 54 2.84 8.85 -0.41
C ASN A 54 2.94 9.32 1.06
N ASP A 55 1.87 9.86 1.62
CA ASP A 55 1.83 10.26 3.04
C ASP A 55 2.14 9.10 3.98
N VAL A 56 1.60 7.91 3.71
CA VAL A 56 1.92 6.71 4.49
C VAL A 56 3.39 6.34 4.34
N VAL A 57 3.94 6.40 3.12
CA VAL A 57 5.38 6.18 2.91
C VAL A 57 6.21 7.19 3.70
N ASP A 58 5.86 8.47 3.67
CA ASP A 58 6.58 9.53 4.39
C ASP A 58 6.57 9.28 5.90
N LYS A 59 5.42 8.93 6.47
CA LYS A 59 5.31 8.56 7.90
C LYS A 59 6.20 7.37 8.26
N LEU A 60 6.18 6.31 7.44
CA LEU A 60 6.98 5.10 7.65
C LEU A 60 8.49 5.33 7.51
N LEU A 61 8.91 6.39 6.79
CA LEU A 61 10.32 6.72 6.60
C LEU A 61 10.87 7.70 7.65
N VAL A 62 10.00 8.51 8.26
CA VAL A 62 10.39 9.49 9.28
C VAL A 62 10.56 8.85 10.65
N ASP A 63 9.64 7.96 11.04
CA ASP A 63 9.61 7.37 12.38
C ASP A 63 9.73 5.85 12.33
N GLU A 64 10.83 5.33 12.87
CA GLU A 64 11.10 3.89 12.90
C GLU A 64 10.21 3.11 13.88
N THR A 65 9.46 3.80 14.75
CA THR A 65 8.46 3.18 15.64
C THR A 65 7.09 3.06 15.00
N THR A 66 6.88 3.69 13.84
CA THR A 66 5.64 3.62 13.10
C THR A 66 5.51 2.25 12.42
N GLU A 67 4.59 1.42 12.93
CA GLU A 67 4.27 0.11 12.35
C GLU A 67 3.39 0.23 11.09
N PHE A 68 3.74 -0.51 10.03
CA PHE A 68 3.01 -0.49 8.76
C PHE A 68 1.58 -1.02 8.88
N GLU A 69 1.37 -1.96 9.80
CA GLU A 69 0.11 -2.61 10.13
C GLU A 69 -1.00 -1.60 10.47
N ASN A 70 -0.63 -0.49 11.10
CA ASN A 70 -1.54 0.58 11.49
C ASN A 70 -2.21 1.27 10.30
N TYR A 71 -1.63 1.14 9.09
CA TYR A 71 -2.14 1.76 7.87
C TYR A 71 -2.88 0.80 6.95
N TYR A 72 -2.98 -0.50 7.28
CA TYR A 72 -3.64 -1.49 6.42
C TYR A 72 -5.08 -1.12 6.09
N CYS A 73 -5.87 -0.75 7.09
CA CYS A 73 -7.26 -0.40 6.88
C CYS A 73 -7.40 0.88 6.06
N VAL A 74 -6.62 1.93 6.37
CA VAL A 74 -6.63 3.20 5.63
C VAL A 74 -6.29 2.98 4.16
N LEU A 75 -5.17 2.29 3.88
CA LEU A 75 -4.75 2.00 2.51
C LEU A 75 -5.77 1.13 1.77
N CYS A 76 -6.38 0.16 2.45
CA CYS A 76 -7.40 -0.69 1.86
C CYS A 76 -8.65 0.11 1.51
N THR A 77 -9.18 0.91 2.46
CA THR A 77 -10.38 1.73 2.26
C THR A 77 -10.19 2.76 1.14
N GLU A 78 -9.08 3.48 1.13
CA GLU A 78 -8.79 4.45 0.07
C GLU A 78 -8.56 3.75 -1.28
N GLY A 79 -7.89 2.60 -1.29
CA GLY A 79 -7.75 1.78 -2.50
C GLY A 79 -9.09 1.30 -3.05
N LYS A 80 -10.02 0.86 -2.18
CA LYS A 80 -11.39 0.48 -2.59
C LYS A 80 -12.15 1.66 -3.19
N LYS A 81 -12.05 2.86 -2.58
CA LYS A 81 -12.67 4.08 -3.12
C LYS A 81 -12.14 4.42 -4.51
N ALA A 82 -10.82 4.38 -4.70
CA ALA A 82 -10.19 4.59 -5.99
C ALA A 82 -10.68 3.59 -7.05
N LEU A 83 -10.73 2.30 -6.71
CA LEU A 83 -11.22 1.25 -7.61
C LEU A 83 -12.72 1.41 -7.95
N LYS A 84 -13.53 1.84 -6.99
CA LYS A 84 -14.97 2.08 -7.21
C LYS A 84 -15.20 3.16 -8.26
N ARG A 85 -14.35 4.19 -8.32
CA ARG A 85 -14.39 5.25 -9.34
C ARG A 85 -14.11 4.72 -10.75
N THR A 86 -13.43 3.57 -10.87
CA THR A 86 -13.15 2.90 -12.16
C THR A 86 -14.14 1.77 -12.46
N GLY A 87 -15.22 1.64 -11.69
CA GLY A 87 -16.23 0.59 -11.85
C GLY A 87 -15.84 -0.77 -11.27
N VAL A 88 -14.73 -0.86 -10.53
CA VAL A 88 -14.29 -2.10 -9.86
C VAL A 88 -14.74 -2.06 -8.41
N GLU A 89 -15.68 -2.93 -8.03
CA GLU A 89 -16.18 -3.01 -6.66
C GLU A 89 -15.51 -4.17 -5.90
N ILE A 90 -14.95 -3.85 -4.75
CA ILE A 90 -14.31 -4.83 -3.85
C ILE A 90 -15.30 -5.04 -2.68
N PRO A 91 -15.62 -6.30 -2.31
CA PRO A 91 -16.51 -6.57 -1.20
C PRO A 91 -16.07 -5.93 0.12
N SER A 92 -17.03 -5.74 1.02
CA SER A 92 -16.75 -5.29 2.39
C SER A 92 -15.83 -6.27 3.11
N CYS A 93 -14.87 -5.78 3.88
CA CYS A 93 -14.03 -6.62 4.71
C CYS A 93 -14.64 -6.83 6.10
N TYR A 94 -14.13 -7.80 6.86
CA TYR A 94 -14.60 -8.11 8.21
C TYR A 94 -14.67 -6.88 9.13
N TYR A 95 -13.65 -6.01 9.08
CA TYR A 95 -13.59 -4.79 9.90
C TYR A 95 -14.74 -3.83 9.60
N GLU A 96 -15.05 -3.61 8.32
CA GLU A 96 -16.16 -2.76 7.89
C GLU A 96 -17.52 -3.33 8.31
N THR A 97 -17.65 -4.65 8.36
CA THR A 97 -18.90 -5.31 8.80
C THR A 97 -19.06 -5.38 10.31
N SER A 98 -17.97 -5.48 11.07
CA SER A 98 -18.01 -5.60 12.53
C SER A 98 -18.40 -4.30 13.25
N LEU A 99 -18.28 -3.15 12.60
CA LEU A 99 -18.67 -1.85 13.16
C LEU A 99 -20.18 -1.54 13.01
N LEU A 100 -20.92 -2.41 12.32
CA LEU A 100 -22.36 -2.28 12.09
C LEU A 100 -23.21 -3.06 13.11
N HIS A 101 -22.59 -3.60 14.17
CA HIS A 101 -23.25 -4.31 15.26
C HIS A 101 -22.96 -3.67 16.62
#